data_AF-A0AAE5ZER7-F1
#
_entry.id   AF-A0AAE5ZER7-F1
#
_cell.length_a   1.000
_cell.length_b   1.000
_cell.length_c   1.000
_cell.angle_alpha   90.00
_cell.angle_beta   90.00
_cell.angle_gamma   90.00
#
_symmetry.space_group_name_H-M   'P 1'
#
loop_
_entity.id
_entity.type
_entity.pdbx_description
1 polymer ?
#
loop_
_entity_poly.entity_id
_entity_poly.type
_entity_poly.pdbx_seq_one_letter_code
_entity_poly.pdbx_strand_id
1 'polypeptide(L)'
;MPTHLFERLRMNPIPVLVMDSPSAHTLWAGFCAASEYTEQGEIAIGRCLVEPTVRQPRRSAILSTYLHEAAHRLLPDQHHHNAAFGAMMLVLYLRAGSIDGADLWQSSGLYDYQDEAENLPQGFNWAWRTANELATTELPAEECAEIIAQRYGKWQEWLAGAAERKQARLAKAQANAQYIESLKETRFLLAGLGFMAGMLAGAMIALQFVA
;
A
#
# COMPACT_ATOMS: atom_id res chain seq x y z
N MET A 1 -30.76 -2.50 -17.40
CA MET A 1 -29.65 -1.54 -17.49
C MET A 1 -28.57 -1.91 -16.47
N PRO A 2 -27.75 -2.95 -16.74
CA PRO A 2 -26.57 -3.32 -15.94
C PRO A 2 -25.36 -2.36 -16.10
N THR A 3 -25.50 -1.31 -16.91
CA THR A 3 -24.43 -0.37 -17.30
C THR A 3 -23.84 0.45 -16.14
N HIS A 4 -24.64 0.80 -15.13
CA HIS A 4 -24.18 1.72 -14.08
C HIS A 4 -23.09 1.12 -13.17
N LEU A 5 -23.03 -0.20 -12.96
CA LEU A 5 -21.99 -0.79 -12.11
C LEU A 5 -20.63 -0.73 -12.81
N PHE A 6 -20.55 -1.26 -14.03
CA PHE A 6 -19.29 -1.34 -14.78
C PHE A 6 -18.77 0.05 -15.18
N GLU A 7 -19.66 1.01 -15.42
CA GLU A 7 -19.29 2.43 -15.56
C GLU A 7 -18.63 2.98 -14.28
N ARG A 8 -19.18 2.69 -13.09
CA ARG A 8 -18.56 3.12 -11.81
C ARG A 8 -17.23 2.42 -11.56
N LEU A 9 -17.15 1.13 -11.86
CA LEU A 9 -15.91 0.35 -11.76
C LEU A 9 -14.85 0.85 -12.75
N ARG A 10 -15.29 1.46 -13.85
CA ARG A 10 -14.48 1.85 -15.02
C ARG A 10 -13.73 0.63 -15.57
N MET A 11 -14.46 -0.46 -15.75
CA MET A 11 -13.92 -1.76 -16.12
C MET A 11 -14.86 -2.44 -17.12
N ASN A 12 -14.29 -3.14 -18.10
CA ASN A 12 -15.10 -4.01 -18.94
C ASN A 12 -15.62 -5.21 -18.14
N PRO A 13 -16.86 -5.68 -18.39
CA PRO A 13 -17.35 -6.89 -17.75
C PRO A 13 -16.44 -8.09 -18.07
N ILE A 14 -16.04 -8.84 -17.05
CA ILE A 14 -15.28 -10.08 -17.20
C ILE A 14 -16.30 -11.22 -17.26
N PRO A 15 -16.19 -12.15 -18.24
CA PRO A 15 -17.08 -13.30 -18.32
C PRO A 15 -17.05 -14.15 -17.05
N VAL A 16 -18.20 -14.73 -16.69
CA VAL A 16 -18.35 -15.56 -15.48
C VAL A 16 -18.77 -16.97 -15.85
N LEU A 17 -18.06 -17.96 -15.32
CA LEU A 17 -18.50 -19.34 -15.26
C LEU A 17 -19.11 -19.64 -13.89
N VAL A 18 -20.22 -20.37 -13.86
CA VAL A 18 -20.80 -20.89 -12.61
C VAL A 18 -20.39 -22.35 -12.47
N MET A 19 -19.74 -22.68 -11.35
CA MET A 19 -19.12 -24.00 -11.18
C MET A 19 -19.45 -24.63 -9.82
N ASP A 20 -19.48 -25.96 -9.81
CA ASP A 20 -19.58 -26.73 -8.58
C ASP A 20 -18.33 -26.65 -7.71
N SER A 21 -18.46 -27.02 -6.44
CA SER A 21 -17.28 -27.19 -5.60
C SER A 21 -16.38 -28.31 -6.09
N PRO A 22 -15.06 -28.10 -6.22
CA PRO A 22 -14.13 -29.15 -6.61
C PRO A 22 -14.08 -30.29 -5.57
N SER A 23 -14.59 -30.07 -4.35
CA SER A 23 -14.83 -31.14 -3.39
C SER A 23 -16.12 -30.94 -2.61
N ALA A 24 -16.78 -32.04 -2.23
CA ALA A 24 -17.99 -32.03 -1.41
C ALA A 24 -17.79 -31.41 -0.01
N HIS A 25 -16.54 -31.24 0.43
CA HIS A 25 -16.18 -30.73 1.77
C HIS A 25 -15.61 -29.31 1.75
N THR A 26 -15.40 -28.71 0.57
CA THR A 26 -15.00 -27.32 0.43
C THR A 26 -16.16 -26.51 -0.12
N LEU A 27 -16.34 -25.29 0.35
CA LEU A 27 -17.22 -24.31 -0.29
C LEU A 27 -16.32 -23.15 -0.71
N TRP A 28 -15.71 -23.29 -1.88
CA TRP A 28 -15.02 -22.17 -2.52
C TRP A 28 -16.07 -21.19 -3.07
N ALA A 29 -15.76 -19.90 -2.94
CA ALA A 29 -16.64 -18.82 -3.37
C ALA A 29 -16.37 -18.46 -4.85
N GLY A 30 -15.10 -18.35 -5.23
CA GLY A 30 -14.67 -18.04 -6.59
C GLY A 30 -13.19 -18.38 -6.81
N PHE A 31 -12.78 -18.35 -8.08
CA PHE A 31 -11.41 -18.55 -8.54
C PHE A 31 -11.22 -17.80 -9.86
N CYS A 32 -10.01 -17.29 -10.05
CA CYS A 32 -9.50 -16.83 -11.33
C CYS A 32 -8.40 -17.78 -11.80
N ALA A 33 -8.63 -18.52 -12.88
CA ALA A 33 -7.59 -19.36 -13.48
C ALA A 33 -6.60 -18.47 -14.24
N ALA A 34 -5.34 -18.92 -14.35
CA ALA A 34 -4.36 -18.24 -15.19
C ALA A 34 -4.86 -18.13 -16.63
N SER A 35 -4.49 -17.05 -17.31
CA SER A 35 -5.10 -16.69 -18.61
C SER A 35 -4.93 -17.77 -19.68
N GLU A 36 -3.85 -18.55 -19.61
CA GLU A 36 -3.58 -19.71 -20.49
C GLU A 36 -4.59 -20.86 -20.38
N TYR A 37 -5.35 -20.93 -19.28
CA TYR A 37 -6.40 -21.93 -19.05
C TYR A 37 -7.80 -21.40 -19.29
N THR A 38 -7.93 -20.21 -19.88
CA THR A 38 -9.23 -19.56 -20.14
C THR A 38 -9.40 -19.18 -21.59
N GLU A 39 -10.63 -19.26 -22.12
CA GLU A 39 -10.90 -18.91 -23.51
C GLU A 39 -11.07 -17.39 -23.71
N GLN A 40 -11.72 -16.72 -22.75
CA GLN A 40 -12.07 -15.29 -22.82
C GLN A 40 -11.61 -14.50 -21.60
N GLY A 41 -10.82 -15.15 -20.74
CA GLY A 41 -10.42 -14.57 -19.47
C GLY A 41 -11.49 -14.64 -18.38
N GLU A 42 -12.35 -15.66 -18.45
CA GLU A 42 -13.41 -15.88 -17.50
C GLU A 42 -12.91 -16.06 -16.05
N ILE A 43 -13.75 -15.60 -15.11
CA ILE A 43 -13.63 -15.94 -13.69
C ILE A 43 -14.72 -16.94 -13.33
N ALA A 44 -14.48 -17.76 -12.32
CA ALA A 44 -15.45 -18.75 -11.87
C ALA A 44 -16.05 -18.35 -10.54
N ILE A 45 -17.38 -18.48 -10.42
CA ILE A 45 -18.15 -18.26 -9.21
C ILE A 45 -18.78 -19.58 -8.79
N GLY A 46 -18.65 -19.91 -7.51
CA GLY A 46 -19.25 -21.09 -6.92
C GLY A 46 -20.77 -21.06 -7.02
N ARG A 47 -21.35 -22.17 -7.48
CA ARG A 47 -22.79 -22.38 -7.61
C ARG A 47 -23.56 -22.08 -6.32
N CYS A 48 -22.93 -22.33 -5.17
CA CYS A 48 -23.44 -22.03 -3.84
C CYS A 48 -23.71 -20.54 -3.57
N LEU A 49 -23.18 -19.61 -4.39
CA LEU A 49 -23.44 -18.18 -4.25
C LEU A 49 -24.66 -17.70 -5.04
N VAL A 50 -25.03 -18.42 -6.10
CA VAL A 50 -26.02 -17.95 -7.09
C VAL A 50 -27.26 -18.84 -7.19
N GLU A 51 -27.19 -20.12 -6.79
CA GLU A 51 -28.32 -21.05 -6.85
C GLU A 51 -29.13 -21.10 -5.55
N PRO A 52 -30.41 -20.65 -5.54
CA PRO A 52 -31.27 -20.69 -4.36
C PRO A 52 -31.52 -22.09 -3.79
N THR A 53 -31.46 -23.11 -4.65
CA THR A 53 -31.56 -24.52 -4.27
C THR A 53 -30.39 -25.01 -3.43
N VAL A 54 -29.23 -24.35 -3.51
CA VAL A 54 -28.03 -24.67 -2.72
C VAL A 54 -27.96 -23.78 -1.48
N ARG A 55 -28.09 -22.47 -1.65
CA ARG A 55 -28.07 -21.48 -0.56
C ARG A 55 -28.75 -20.19 -1.03
N GLN A 56 -29.44 -19.50 -0.12
CA GLN A 56 -30.06 -18.21 -0.44
C GLN A 56 -29.00 -17.22 -0.97
N PRO A 57 -29.09 -16.75 -2.22
CA PRO A 57 -28.11 -15.86 -2.81
C PRO A 57 -28.09 -14.52 -2.09
N ARG A 58 -26.88 -13.98 -1.88
CA ARG A 58 -26.66 -12.65 -1.30
C ARG A 58 -25.93 -11.80 -2.32
N ARG A 59 -26.50 -10.65 -2.67
CA ARG A 59 -25.94 -9.76 -3.70
C ARG A 59 -24.55 -9.27 -3.31
N SER A 60 -24.37 -8.89 -2.04
CA SER A 60 -23.08 -8.52 -1.49
C SER A 60 -22.02 -9.62 -1.67
N ALA A 61 -22.34 -10.88 -1.35
CA ALA A 61 -21.41 -12.00 -1.49
C ALA A 61 -21.07 -12.31 -2.95
N ILE A 62 -22.05 -12.29 -3.85
CA ILE A 62 -21.80 -12.49 -5.28
C ILE A 62 -20.89 -11.38 -5.82
N LEU A 63 -21.19 -10.12 -5.49
CA LEU A 63 -20.44 -8.97 -5.98
C LEU A 63 -19.03 -8.90 -5.39
N SER A 64 -18.87 -9.16 -4.08
CA SER A 64 -17.56 -9.19 -3.44
C SER A 64 -16.68 -10.26 -4.08
N THR A 65 -17.21 -11.47 -4.27
CA THR A 65 -16.47 -12.56 -4.92
C THR A 65 -16.14 -12.21 -6.38
N TYR A 66 -17.10 -11.71 -7.15
CA TYR A 66 -16.85 -11.30 -8.53
C TYR A 66 -15.69 -10.29 -8.62
N LEU A 67 -15.70 -9.25 -7.76
CA LEU A 67 -14.67 -8.20 -7.80
C LEU A 67 -13.33 -8.66 -7.21
N HIS A 68 -13.32 -9.59 -6.26
CA HIS A 68 -12.11 -10.25 -5.76
C HIS A 68 -11.42 -11.01 -6.92
N GLU A 69 -12.16 -11.86 -7.64
CA GLU A 69 -11.58 -12.58 -8.78
C GLU A 69 -11.23 -11.66 -9.95
N ALA A 70 -12.01 -10.59 -10.17
CA ALA A 70 -11.68 -9.57 -11.16
C ALA A 70 -10.34 -8.88 -10.84
N ALA A 71 -10.02 -8.65 -9.56
CA ALA A 71 -8.74 -8.07 -9.17
C ALA A 71 -7.56 -8.99 -9.54
N HIS A 72 -7.71 -10.32 -9.37
CA HIS A 72 -6.72 -11.28 -9.87
C HIS A 72 -6.55 -11.20 -11.39
N ARG A 73 -7.67 -11.11 -12.12
CA ARG A 73 -7.63 -11.03 -13.59
C ARG A 73 -6.93 -9.76 -14.11
N LEU A 74 -7.09 -8.64 -13.41
CA LEU A 74 -6.54 -7.34 -13.82
C LEU A 74 -5.06 -7.20 -13.49
N LEU A 75 -4.59 -7.86 -12.43
CA LEU A 75 -3.19 -7.82 -12.03
C LEU A 75 -2.38 -8.90 -12.74
N PRO A 76 -1.06 -8.67 -12.92
CA PRO A 76 -0.15 -9.73 -13.37
C PRO A 76 -0.17 -10.95 -12.43
N ASP A 77 -0.06 -12.17 -12.99
CA ASP A 77 -0.21 -13.46 -12.29
C ASP A 77 0.67 -13.63 -11.02
N GLN A 78 1.75 -12.86 -10.91
CA GLN A 78 2.64 -12.83 -9.75
C GLN A 78 2.02 -12.20 -8.48
N HIS A 79 0.84 -11.59 -8.58
CA HIS A 79 0.14 -10.98 -7.45
C HIS A 79 -1.04 -11.85 -7.02
N HIS A 80 -0.78 -12.77 -6.09
CA HIS A 80 -1.82 -13.59 -5.45
C HIS A 80 -2.52 -12.77 -4.34
N HIS A 81 -2.21 -12.98 -3.07
CA HIS A 81 -2.89 -12.31 -1.95
C HIS A 81 -1.91 -11.41 -1.19
N ASN A 82 -1.30 -10.48 -1.93
CA ASN A 82 -0.36 -9.49 -1.42
C ASN A 82 -0.95 -8.07 -1.41
N ALA A 83 -0.18 -7.06 -0.98
CA ALA A 83 -0.71 -5.71 -0.86
C ALA A 83 -1.11 -5.09 -2.22
N ALA A 84 -0.49 -5.49 -3.34
CA ALA A 84 -0.90 -5.07 -4.68
C ALA A 84 -2.30 -5.59 -5.02
N PHE A 85 -2.55 -6.88 -4.79
CA PHE A 85 -3.86 -7.48 -4.93
C PHE A 85 -4.91 -6.78 -4.05
N GLY A 86 -4.61 -6.63 -2.76
CA GLY A 86 -5.49 -5.94 -1.83
C GLY A 86 -5.82 -4.51 -2.28
N ALA A 87 -4.84 -3.78 -2.83
CA ALA A 87 -5.07 -2.44 -3.37
C ALA A 87 -6.05 -2.46 -4.55
N MET A 88 -5.86 -3.38 -5.51
CA MET A 88 -6.71 -3.46 -6.69
C MET A 88 -8.14 -3.88 -6.35
N MET A 89 -8.29 -4.89 -5.49
CA MET A 89 -9.60 -5.29 -4.96
C MET A 89 -10.29 -4.12 -4.25
N LEU A 90 -9.57 -3.37 -3.40
CA LEU A 90 -10.12 -2.21 -2.71
C LEU A 90 -10.51 -1.07 -3.67
N VAL A 91 -9.78 -0.84 -4.77
CA VAL A 91 -10.20 0.12 -5.81
C VAL A 91 -11.59 -0.26 -6.34
N LEU A 92 -11.77 -1.53 -6.70
CA LEU A 92 -13.05 -2.03 -7.22
C LEU A 92 -14.16 -1.92 -6.17
N TYR A 93 -13.91 -2.30 -4.92
CA TYR A 93 -14.88 -2.19 -3.83
C TYR A 93 -15.30 -0.75 -3.54
N LEU A 94 -14.35 0.17 -3.48
CA LEU A 94 -14.61 1.59 -3.24
C LEU A 94 -15.45 2.20 -4.38
N ARG A 95 -15.14 1.85 -5.64
CA ARG A 95 -15.91 2.28 -6.82
C ARG A 95 -17.30 1.65 -6.89
N ALA A 96 -17.44 0.40 -6.46
CA ALA A 96 -18.73 -0.28 -6.42
C ALA A 96 -19.72 0.42 -5.47
N GLY A 97 -19.21 0.94 -4.35
CA GLY A 97 -19.96 1.67 -3.33
C GLY A 97 -20.63 0.74 -2.31
N SER A 98 -21.78 1.17 -1.81
CA SER A 98 -22.55 0.39 -0.83
C SER A 98 -23.53 -0.57 -1.49
N ILE A 99 -23.67 -1.77 -0.92
CA ILE A 99 -24.64 -2.79 -1.32
C ILE A 99 -25.34 -3.34 -0.08
N ASP A 100 -26.66 -3.54 -0.18
CA ASP A 100 -27.49 -4.04 0.93
C ASP A 100 -27.33 -3.24 2.25
N GLY A 101 -27.01 -1.94 2.15
CA GLY A 101 -26.86 -1.03 3.29
C GLY A 101 -25.48 -0.98 3.94
N ALA A 102 -24.48 -1.69 3.40
CA ALA A 102 -23.10 -1.68 3.87
C ALA A 102 -22.12 -1.35 2.74
N ASP A 103 -21.02 -0.68 3.06
CA ASP A 103 -19.96 -0.42 2.09
C ASP A 103 -19.25 -1.71 1.71
N LEU A 104 -19.06 -1.96 0.41
CA LEU A 104 -18.50 -3.23 -0.06
C LEU A 104 -17.07 -3.46 0.44
N TRP A 105 -16.30 -2.39 0.69
CA TRP A 105 -14.92 -2.49 1.20
C TRP A 105 -14.83 -3.26 2.53
N GLN A 106 -15.92 -3.28 3.33
CA GLN A 106 -16.01 -4.03 4.58
C GLN A 106 -15.99 -5.56 4.37
N SER A 107 -16.14 -6.02 3.12
CA SER A 107 -16.01 -7.44 2.75
C SER A 107 -14.55 -7.86 2.57
N SER A 108 -13.59 -6.94 2.60
CA SER A 108 -12.16 -7.29 2.60
C SER A 108 -11.77 -7.98 3.91
N GLY A 109 -11.10 -9.12 3.80
CA GLY A 109 -10.64 -9.92 4.94
C GLY A 109 -9.12 -9.95 5.05
N LEU A 110 -8.63 -10.45 6.19
CA LEU A 110 -7.19 -10.66 6.41
C LEU A 110 -6.60 -11.71 5.46
N TYR A 111 -7.43 -12.65 4.98
CA TYR A 111 -7.03 -13.64 3.99
C TYR A 111 -6.53 -13.00 2.69
N ASP A 112 -7.07 -11.83 2.32
CA ASP A 112 -6.68 -11.10 1.10
C ASP A 112 -5.23 -10.58 1.15
N TYR A 113 -4.58 -10.68 2.31
CA TYR A 113 -3.21 -10.22 2.58
C TYR A 113 -2.32 -11.35 3.13
N GLN A 114 -2.66 -12.61 2.92
CA GLN A 114 -1.92 -13.74 3.48
C GLN A 114 -0.44 -13.76 3.05
N ASP A 115 -0.11 -13.23 1.86
CA ASP A 115 1.27 -13.19 1.36
C ASP A 115 2.08 -12.05 1.98
N GLU A 116 1.43 -11.15 2.74
CA GLU A 116 2.05 -10.06 3.50
C GLU A 116 2.29 -10.43 4.98
N ALA A 117 2.30 -11.71 5.35
CA ALA A 117 2.24 -12.13 6.76
C ALA A 117 3.20 -11.39 7.72
N GLU A 118 4.44 -11.12 7.30
CA GLU A 118 5.45 -10.40 8.11
C GLU A 118 5.25 -8.87 8.16
N ASN A 119 4.54 -8.31 7.18
CA ASN A 119 4.35 -6.87 6.97
C ASN A 119 2.87 -6.47 6.91
N LEU A 120 1.96 -7.32 7.39
CA LEU A 120 0.52 -7.21 7.14
C LEU A 120 -0.06 -5.81 7.50
N PRO A 121 0.28 -5.19 8.65
CA PRO A 121 -0.17 -3.82 8.94
C PRO A 121 0.31 -2.78 7.92
N GLN A 122 1.56 -2.90 7.47
CA GLN A 122 2.17 -2.01 6.48
C GLN A 122 1.59 -2.25 5.09
N GLY A 123 1.41 -3.52 4.71
CA GLY A 123 0.79 -3.93 3.45
C GLY A 123 -0.65 -3.45 3.34
N PHE A 124 -1.47 -3.67 4.37
CA PHE A 124 -2.84 -3.16 4.42
C PHE A 124 -2.88 -1.63 4.33
N ASN A 125 -2.05 -0.92 5.09
CA ASN A 125 -2.02 0.55 5.04
C ASN A 125 -1.58 1.07 3.65
N TRP A 126 -0.58 0.44 3.03
CA TRP A 126 -0.15 0.76 1.68
C TRP A 126 -1.28 0.53 0.66
N ALA A 127 -1.95 -0.62 0.76
CA ALA A 127 -3.06 -0.98 -0.13
C ALA A 127 -4.23 -0.01 0.02
N TRP A 128 -4.64 0.27 1.25
CA TRP A 128 -5.73 1.19 1.56
C TRP A 128 -5.48 2.60 1.02
N ARG A 129 -4.28 3.14 1.23
CA ARG A 129 -3.92 4.48 0.73
C ARG A 129 -3.90 4.54 -0.79
N THR A 130 -3.29 3.54 -1.43
CA THR A 130 -3.21 3.44 -2.89
C THR A 130 -4.60 3.31 -3.51
N ALA A 131 -5.45 2.48 -2.91
CA ALA A 131 -6.81 2.27 -3.37
C ALA A 131 -7.67 3.53 -3.24
N ASN A 132 -7.60 4.23 -2.10
CA ASN A 132 -8.35 5.47 -1.91
C ASN A 132 -7.94 6.57 -2.91
N GLU A 133 -6.65 6.68 -3.22
CA GLU A 133 -6.17 7.59 -4.26
C GLU A 133 -6.76 7.22 -5.63
N LEU A 134 -6.55 5.97 -6.08
CA LEU A 134 -6.92 5.54 -7.44
C LEU A 134 -8.43 5.40 -7.65
N ALA A 135 -9.19 5.03 -6.63
CA ALA A 135 -10.64 4.90 -6.71
C ALA A 135 -11.31 6.22 -7.13
N THR A 136 -10.74 7.36 -6.74
CA THR A 136 -11.26 8.71 -7.06
C THR A 136 -10.88 9.21 -8.47
N THR A 137 -9.91 8.57 -9.13
CA THR A 137 -9.44 8.98 -10.46
C THR A 137 -10.32 8.45 -11.58
N GLU A 138 -10.43 9.15 -12.71
CA GLU A 138 -11.16 8.69 -13.90
C GLU A 138 -10.49 7.53 -14.67
N LEU A 139 -9.39 6.99 -14.15
CA LEU A 139 -8.62 5.94 -14.83
C LEU A 139 -9.40 4.62 -14.92
N PRO A 140 -9.33 3.92 -16.07
CA PRO A 140 -9.78 2.53 -16.19
C PRO A 140 -9.16 1.61 -15.14
N ALA A 141 -9.85 0.54 -14.78
CA ALA A 141 -9.38 -0.42 -13.79
C ALA A 141 -8.08 -1.11 -14.22
N GLU A 142 -7.92 -1.36 -15.52
CA GLU A 142 -6.72 -1.92 -16.15
C GLU A 142 -5.51 -1.00 -15.93
N GLU A 143 -5.65 0.31 -16.18
CA GLU A 143 -4.59 1.30 -15.92
C GLU A 143 -4.29 1.44 -14.43
N CYS A 144 -5.30 1.31 -13.55
CA CYS A 144 -5.08 1.28 -12.11
C CYS A 144 -4.20 0.08 -11.71
N ALA A 145 -4.44 -1.09 -12.29
CA ALA A 145 -3.68 -2.30 -12.00
C ALA A 145 -2.20 -2.15 -12.41
N GLU A 146 -1.91 -1.55 -13.56
CA GLU A 146 -0.54 -1.24 -14.00
C GLU A 146 0.18 -0.30 -13.01
N ILE A 147 -0.50 0.78 -12.60
CA ILE A 147 0.04 1.74 -11.62
C ILE A 147 0.30 1.05 -10.28
N ILE A 148 -0.63 0.21 -9.82
CA ILE A 148 -0.51 -0.54 -8.57
C ILE A 148 0.69 -1.47 -8.62
N ALA A 149 0.82 -2.28 -9.69
CA ALA A 149 1.94 -3.21 -9.85
C ALA A 149 3.29 -2.47 -9.84
N GLN A 150 3.38 -1.34 -10.55
CA GLN A 150 4.60 -0.51 -10.58
C GLN A 150 4.93 0.09 -9.20
N ARG A 151 3.94 0.66 -8.51
CA ARG A 151 4.12 1.25 -7.17
C ARG A 151 4.47 0.20 -6.14
N TYR A 152 3.89 -1.00 -6.25
CA TYR A 152 4.16 -2.10 -5.35
C TYR A 152 5.61 -2.59 -5.46
N GLY A 153 6.16 -2.73 -6.68
CA GLY A 153 7.57 -3.06 -6.87
C GLY A 153 8.51 -2.09 -6.14
N LYS A 154 8.26 -0.78 -6.30
CA LYS A 154 9.02 0.27 -5.58
C LYS A 154 8.83 0.20 -4.07
N TRP A 155 7.65 -0.17 -3.60
CA TRP A 155 7.37 -0.32 -2.18
C TRP A 155 8.07 -1.53 -1.57
N GLN A 156 8.14 -2.65 -2.30
CA GLN A 156 8.90 -3.84 -1.90
C GLN A 156 10.41 -3.55 -1.84
N GLU A 157 10.97 -2.88 -2.86
CA GLU A 157 12.36 -2.39 -2.83
C GLU A 157 12.62 -1.48 -1.63
N TRP A 158 11.66 -0.58 -1.34
CA TRP A 158 11.71 0.24 -0.15
C TRP A 158 11.71 -0.67 1.08
N LEU A 159 10.78 -1.59 1.29
CA LEU A 159 10.77 -2.46 2.48
C LEU A 159 12.10 -3.21 2.67
N ALA A 160 12.68 -3.78 1.62
CA ALA A 160 13.96 -4.49 1.69
C ALA A 160 15.11 -3.59 2.22
N GLY A 161 15.15 -2.32 1.80
CA GLY A 161 16.17 -1.37 2.27
C GLY A 161 15.92 -0.77 3.67
N ALA A 162 14.94 -1.25 4.44
CA ALA A 162 14.58 -0.63 5.72
C ALA A 162 15.71 -0.65 6.76
N ALA A 163 16.45 -1.76 6.85
CA ALA A 163 17.58 -1.89 7.76
C ALA A 163 18.70 -0.91 7.41
N GLU A 164 19.08 -0.84 6.14
CA GLU A 164 20.12 0.08 5.64
C GLU A 164 19.74 1.53 5.86
N ARG A 165 18.48 1.91 5.57
CA ARG A 165 17.99 3.26 5.82
C ARG A 165 17.98 3.62 7.30
N LYS A 166 17.67 2.66 8.19
CA LYS A 166 17.77 2.86 9.64
C LYS A 166 19.22 3.13 10.05
N GLN A 167 20.17 2.35 9.55
CA GLN A 167 21.59 2.55 9.82
C GLN A 167 22.10 3.90 9.27
N ALA A 168 21.75 4.24 8.03
CA ALA A 168 22.11 5.52 7.43
C ALA A 168 21.54 6.71 8.22
N ARG A 169 20.30 6.60 8.74
CA ARG A 169 19.69 7.64 9.59
C ARG A 169 20.44 7.78 10.92
N LEU A 170 20.83 6.68 11.56
CA LEU A 170 21.60 6.69 12.80
C LEU A 170 23.00 7.30 12.58
N ALA A 171 23.71 6.88 11.53
CA ALA A 171 25.01 7.42 11.17
C ALA A 171 24.94 8.93 10.90
N LYS A 172 23.92 9.39 10.18
CA LYS A 172 23.69 10.82 9.93
C LYS A 172 23.38 11.59 11.22
N ALA A 173 22.58 11.02 12.12
CA ALA A 173 22.29 11.63 13.41
C ALA A 173 23.57 11.76 14.27
N GLN A 174 24.44 10.75 14.27
CA GLN A 174 25.71 10.77 14.97
C GLN A 174 26.68 11.80 14.38
N ALA A 175 26.82 11.85 13.05
CA ALA A 175 27.65 12.84 12.38
C ALA A 175 27.17 14.28 12.67
N ASN A 176 25.84 14.51 12.66
CA ASN A 176 25.27 15.79 13.03
C ASN A 176 25.54 16.15 14.50
N ALA A 177 25.47 15.18 15.42
CA ALA A 177 25.78 15.41 16.83
C ALA A 177 27.25 15.80 17.03
N GLN A 178 28.18 15.12 16.35
CA GLN A 178 29.61 15.45 16.36
C GLN A 178 29.88 16.84 15.78
N TYR A 179 29.20 17.20 14.69
CA TYR A 179 29.30 18.53 14.09
C TYR A 179 28.79 19.64 15.03
N ILE A 180 27.69 19.38 15.75
CA ILE A 180 27.19 20.34 16.74
C ILE A 180 28.17 20.51 17.91
N GLU A 181 28.78 19.43 18.40
CA GLU A 181 29.81 19.51 19.45
C GLU A 181 31.04 20.29 18.97
N SER A 182 31.54 20.04 17.75
CA SER A 182 32.69 20.78 17.24
C SER A 182 32.41 22.28 17.07
N LEU A 183 31.17 22.65 16.70
CA LEU A 183 30.75 24.05 16.69
C LEU A 183 30.75 24.68 18.09
N LYS A 184 30.35 23.94 19.12
CA LYS A 184 30.41 24.43 20.51
C LYS A 184 31.84 24.64 20.98
N GLU A 185 32.72 23.67 20.74
CA GLU A 185 34.15 23.75 21.08
C GLU A 185 34.82 24.94 20.37
N THR A 186 34.54 25.12 19.08
CA THR A 186 35.04 26.26 18.30
C THR A 186 34.56 27.59 18.89
N ARG A 187 33.30 27.68 19.32
CA ARG A 187 32.77 28.87 19.99
C ARG A 187 33.47 29.15 21.32
N PHE A 188 33.77 28.12 22.12
CA PHE A 188 34.51 28.29 23.37
C PHE A 188 35.95 28.75 23.14
N LEU A 189 36.63 28.19 22.13
CA LEU A 189 37.98 28.61 21.74
C LEU A 189 38.01 30.08 21.31
N LEU A 190 37.07 30.51 20.45
CA LEU A 190 36.96 31.90 20.02
C LEU A 190 36.66 32.85 21.19
N ALA A 191 35.78 32.46 22.11
CA ALA A 191 35.49 33.24 23.31
C ALA A 191 36.73 33.38 24.22
N GLY A 192 37.51 32.30 24.40
CA GLY A 192 38.75 32.32 25.17
C GLY A 192 39.84 33.19 24.54
N LEU A 193 40.02 33.12 23.22
CA LEU A 193 40.94 33.98 22.49
C LEU A 193 40.54 35.47 22.60
N GLY A 194 39.25 35.77 22.49
CA GLY A 194 38.73 37.12 22.68
C GLY A 194 38.98 37.65 24.10
N PHE A 195 38.79 36.81 25.12
CA PHE A 195 39.08 37.17 26.50
C PHE A 195 40.58 37.47 26.73
N MET A 196 41.47 36.61 26.22
CA MET A 196 42.92 36.83 26.32
C MET A 196 43.38 38.10 25.58
N ALA A 197 42.85 38.35 24.39
CA ALA A 197 43.14 39.58 23.65
C ALA A 197 42.65 40.84 24.41
N GLY A 198 41.45 40.77 25.01
CA GLY A 198 40.93 41.84 25.85
C GLY A 198 41.77 42.10 27.10
N MET A 199 42.25 41.05 27.76
CA MET A 199 43.18 41.18 28.89
C MET A 199 44.51 41.83 28.49
N LEU A 200 45.11 41.41 27.39
CA LEU A 200 46.37 42.00 26.89
C LEU A 200 46.20 43.48 26.51
N ALA A 201 45.10 43.82 25.83
CA ALA A 201 44.78 45.21 25.52
C ALA A 201 44.58 46.05 26.79
N GLY A 202 43.84 45.54 27.78
CA GLY A 202 43.64 46.20 29.06
C GLY A 202 44.93 46.39 29.85
N ALA A 203 45.81 45.38 29.87
CA ALA A 203 47.13 45.47 30.52
C ALA A 203 48.04 46.49 29.84
N MET A 204 48.05 46.54 28.50
CA MET A 204 48.81 47.56 27.76
C MET A 204 48.29 48.98 28.02
N ILE A 205 46.96 49.17 28.09
CA ILE A 205 46.36 50.45 28.45
C ILE A 205 46.76 50.84 29.88
N ALA A 206 46.67 49.92 30.85
CA ALA A 206 47.04 50.19 32.23
C ALA A 206 48.53 50.58 32.39
N LEU A 207 49.43 49.95 31.62
CA LEU A 207 50.86 50.28 31.58
C LEU A 207 51.14 51.69 31.05
N GLN A 208 50.29 52.23 30.17
CA GLN A 208 50.41 53.62 29.67
C GLN A 208 50.02 54.69 30.70
N PHE A 209 49.34 54.32 31.79
CA PHE A 209 48.92 55.24 32.85
C PHE A 209 49.80 55.15 34.12
N VAL A 210 50.81 54.26 34.14
CA VAL A 210 51.71 54.03 35.29
C VAL A 210 53.17 54.43 34.98
N ALA A 211 53.48 54.84 33.74
CA ALA A 211 54.75 55.43 33.33
C ALA A 211 54.66 56.97 33.30
#